data_AF-A0A359IG14-F1
#
_entry.id   AF-A0A359IG14-F1
#
_cell.length_a   1.000
_cell.length_b   1.000
_cell.length_c   1.000
_cell.angle_alpha   90.00
_cell.angle_beta   90.00
_cell.angle_gamma   90.00
#
_symmetry.space_group_name_H-M   'P 1'
#
loop_
_entity.id
_entity.type
_entity.pdbx_description
1 polymer ?
#
loop_
_entity_poly.entity_id
_entity_poly.type
_entity_poly.pdbx_seq_one_letter_code
_entity_poly.pdbx_strand_id
1 'polypeptide(L)'
;MHCPDYPKEGNNDVCLEIAPGVWVMDDHKWALWVWTIHRNSLPGALFHVDYHWDGADDFSGNDNSLTDLLSNPDALKKVISEDRLIRKDSFISPAVRGHFFRDIHFYCYQRNIAPGLNPEILMHNKVRQYIHSDIPSAFRQINPADTALDLDVDIFNRSIFFGQGDVW
;
A
#
# COMPACT_ATOMS: atom_id res chain seq x y z
N MET A 1 -15.15 -10.44 23.40
CA MET A 1 -13.83 -10.87 22.92
C MET A 1 -12.93 -9.65 22.93
N HIS A 2 -11.99 -9.57 23.87
CA HIS A 2 -10.93 -8.57 23.82
C HIS A 2 -9.94 -9.06 22.77
N CYS A 3 -9.69 -8.27 21.71
CA CYS A 3 -8.44 -8.45 20.95
C CYS A 3 -7.29 -8.22 21.94
N PRO A 4 -6.27 -9.09 21.97
CA PRO A 4 -5.07 -8.80 22.74
C PRO A 4 -4.46 -7.50 22.22
N ASP A 5 -3.98 -6.66 23.13
CA ASP A 5 -3.17 -5.50 22.78
C ASP A 5 -2.03 -5.98 21.87
N TYR A 6 -1.95 -5.43 20.66
CA TYR A 6 -0.82 -5.68 19.77
C TYR A 6 0.48 -5.39 20.54
N PRO A 7 1.52 -6.23 20.41
CA PRO A 7 2.84 -5.86 20.92
C PRO A 7 3.13 -4.45 20.42
N LYS A 8 3.67 -3.57 21.26
CA LYS A 8 4.20 -2.29 20.77
C LYS A 8 5.15 -2.66 19.63
N GLU A 9 4.73 -2.35 18.42
CA GLU A 9 5.38 -2.78 17.20
C GLU A 9 6.84 -2.29 17.25
N GLY A 10 7.73 -2.93 16.49
CA GLY A 10 9.11 -2.48 16.38
C GLY A 10 9.20 -1.01 15.94
N ASN A 11 10.40 -0.48 15.84
CA ASN A 11 10.58 0.86 15.29
C ASN A 11 10.24 0.86 13.78
N ASN A 12 8.94 0.93 13.44
CA ASN A 12 8.34 0.82 12.10
C ASN A 12 8.56 2.09 11.25
N ASP A 13 9.78 2.64 11.32
CA ASP A 13 10.17 3.90 10.72
C ASP A 13 11.22 3.71 9.60
N VAL A 14 11.57 2.46 9.26
CA VAL A 14 12.52 2.16 8.20
C VAL A 14 11.83 2.34 6.85
N CYS A 15 12.33 3.30 6.07
CA CYS A 15 11.97 3.50 4.67
C CYS A 15 13.18 4.08 3.94
N LEU A 16 13.84 3.25 3.12
CA LEU A 16 15.15 3.54 2.54
C LEU A 16 15.17 3.19 1.06
N GLU A 17 15.70 4.10 0.23
CA GLU A 17 16.06 3.79 -1.14
C GLU A 17 17.39 3.03 -1.18
N ILE A 18 17.37 1.80 -1.67
CA ILE A 18 18.58 0.94 -1.74
C ILE A 18 19.22 0.93 -3.13
N ALA A 19 18.47 1.34 -4.14
CA ALA A 19 18.90 1.60 -5.51
C ALA A 19 17.88 2.54 -6.17
N PRO A 20 18.21 3.25 -7.27
CA PRO A 20 17.27 4.15 -7.93
C PRO A 20 15.92 3.50 -8.22
N GLY A 21 14.86 4.01 -7.59
CA GLY A 21 13.49 3.50 -7.73
C GLY A 21 13.20 2.19 -6.98
N VAL A 22 14.12 1.69 -6.14
CA VAL A 22 13.95 0.49 -5.32
C VAL A 22 14.02 0.87 -3.85
N TRP A 23 12.90 0.65 -3.15
CA TRP A 23 12.72 1.03 -1.76
C TRP A 23 12.50 -0.21 -0.89
N VAL A 24 13.08 -0.19 0.30
CA VAL A 24 12.84 -1.19 1.35
C VAL A 24 12.25 -0.48 2.55
N MET A 25 11.18 -1.04 3.09
CA MET A 25 10.47 -0.53 4.24
C MET A 25 10.09 -1.67 5.20
N ASP A 26 9.93 -1.35 6.47
CA ASP A 26 9.48 -2.29 7.51
C ASP A 26 7.95 -2.36 7.67
N ASP A 27 7.25 -1.32 7.22
CA ASP A 27 5.79 -1.25 7.18
C ASP A 27 5.33 -0.71 5.82
N HIS A 28 4.38 -1.42 5.20
CA HIS A 28 3.90 -1.18 3.84
C HIS A 28 3.27 0.22 3.68
N LYS A 29 2.76 0.81 4.77
CA LYS A 29 2.19 2.18 4.77
C LYS A 29 3.16 3.24 4.23
N TRP A 30 4.47 3.01 4.31
CA TRP A 30 5.47 3.94 3.78
C TRP A 30 5.45 4.07 2.25
N ALA A 31 4.87 3.10 1.54
CA ALA A 31 4.76 3.12 0.08
C ALA A 31 4.04 4.39 -0.42
N LEU A 32 2.99 4.84 0.27
CA LEU A 32 2.27 6.07 -0.10
C LEU A 32 3.16 7.31 -0.04
N TRP A 33 4.03 7.41 0.98
CA TRP A 33 4.98 8.52 1.08
C TRP A 33 6.00 8.49 -0.06
N VAL A 34 6.57 7.31 -0.36
CA VAL A 34 7.51 7.12 -1.48
C VAL A 34 6.85 7.51 -2.81
N TRP A 35 5.64 7.02 -3.07
CA TRP A 35 4.90 7.38 -4.28
C TRP A 35 4.63 8.87 -4.38
N THR A 36 4.36 9.52 -3.25
CA THR A 36 4.11 10.96 -3.19
C THR A 36 5.35 11.77 -3.59
N ILE A 37 6.53 11.46 -3.04
CA ILE A 37 7.77 12.17 -3.39
C ILE A 37 8.24 11.88 -4.82
N HIS A 38 7.80 10.76 -5.41
CA HIS A 38 8.10 10.35 -6.79
C HIS A 38 6.93 10.56 -7.76
N ARG A 39 5.92 11.36 -7.39
CA ARG A 39 4.64 11.45 -8.10
C ARG A 39 4.76 11.66 -9.62
N ASN A 40 5.72 12.47 -10.05
CA ASN A 40 5.93 12.85 -11.45
C ASN A 40 6.68 11.79 -12.28
N SER A 41 7.30 10.81 -11.62
CA SER A 41 8.02 9.70 -12.25
C SER A 41 7.34 8.35 -12.05
N LEU A 42 6.18 8.33 -11.38
CA LEU A 42 5.44 7.10 -11.17
C LEU A 42 4.93 6.52 -12.49
N PRO A 43 5.04 5.19 -12.67
CA PRO A 43 4.31 4.50 -13.71
C PRO A 43 2.80 4.60 -13.48
N GLY A 44 2.02 4.38 -14.54
CA GLY A 44 0.57 4.46 -14.46
C GLY A 44 -0.12 3.26 -13.82
N ALA A 45 0.55 2.11 -13.68
CA ALA A 45 -0.01 0.93 -13.04
C ALA A 45 0.73 0.55 -11.75
N LEU A 46 0.00 -0.04 -10.81
CA LEU A 46 0.53 -0.72 -9.63
C LEU A 46 0.31 -2.23 -9.76
N PHE A 47 1.33 -3.03 -9.50
CA PHE A 47 1.20 -4.47 -9.29
C PHE A 47 1.56 -4.79 -7.85
N HIS A 48 0.54 -5.03 -7.03
CA HIS A 48 0.64 -5.32 -5.62
C HIS A 48 0.55 -6.83 -5.38
N VAL A 49 1.58 -7.36 -4.71
CA VAL A 49 1.77 -8.77 -4.38
C VAL A 49 1.93 -8.88 -2.88
N ASP A 50 0.93 -9.45 -2.22
CA ASP A 50 0.82 -9.46 -0.76
C ASP A 50 -0.08 -10.61 -0.31
N TYR A 51 -0.12 -10.90 0.99
CA TYR A 51 -1.25 -11.62 1.55
C TYR A 51 -2.53 -10.78 1.55
N HIS A 52 -2.48 -9.51 1.97
CA HIS A 52 -3.60 -8.59 2.14
C HIS A 52 -3.90 -7.77 0.88
N TRP A 53 -4.99 -7.01 0.88
CA TRP A 53 -5.32 -6.10 -0.23
C TRP A 53 -4.75 -4.69 -0.07
N ASP A 54 -4.56 -4.25 1.17
CA ASP A 54 -4.16 -2.90 1.58
C ASP A 54 -4.95 -1.73 0.96
N GLY A 55 -6.18 -2.03 0.55
CA GLY A 55 -7.09 -1.12 -0.11
C GLY A 55 -8.15 -0.51 0.80
N ALA A 56 -8.05 -0.62 2.13
CA ALA A 56 -8.97 0.08 3.02
C ALA A 56 -8.85 1.60 2.84
N ASP A 57 -9.93 2.35 3.09
CA ASP A 57 -9.91 3.82 3.05
C ASP A 57 -10.25 4.38 4.43
N ASP A 58 -9.21 4.58 5.23
CA ASP A 58 -9.31 5.18 6.55
C ASP A 58 -9.26 6.72 6.52
N PHE A 59 -9.01 7.32 5.35
CA PHE A 59 -8.91 8.76 5.23
C PHE A 59 -10.30 9.38 5.21
N SER A 60 -10.77 9.75 6.41
CA SER A 60 -12.07 10.38 6.63
C SER A 60 -12.24 11.80 6.03
N GLY A 61 -11.17 12.42 5.52
CA GLY A 61 -11.24 13.72 4.84
C GLY A 61 -11.77 13.61 3.42
N ASN A 62 -12.21 14.74 2.85
CA ASN A 62 -12.58 14.82 1.44
C ASN A 62 -11.35 14.85 0.52
N ASP A 63 -11.57 14.78 -0.79
CA ASP A 63 -10.48 14.72 -1.78
C ASP A 63 -9.60 15.97 -1.80
N ASN A 64 -10.12 17.16 -1.43
CA ASN A 64 -9.31 18.37 -1.31
C ASN A 64 -8.34 18.25 -0.14
N SER A 65 -8.82 17.82 1.04
CA SER A 65 -7.95 17.62 2.21
C SER A 65 -6.91 16.53 1.98
N LEU A 66 -7.26 15.47 1.24
CA LEU A 66 -6.30 14.46 0.83
C LEU A 66 -5.26 15.05 -0.14
N THR A 67 -5.70 15.82 -1.14
CA THR A 67 -4.80 16.48 -2.10
C THR A 67 -3.82 17.41 -1.41
N ASP A 68 -4.29 18.20 -0.43
CA ASP A 68 -3.44 19.08 0.38
C ASP A 68 -2.39 18.27 1.17
N LEU A 69 -2.80 17.14 1.76
CA LEU A 69 -1.90 16.25 2.48
C LEU A 69 -0.85 15.62 1.56
N LEU A 70 -1.27 15.06 0.42
CA LEU A 70 -0.38 14.46 -0.59
C LEU A 70 0.55 15.51 -1.22
N SER A 71 0.18 16.78 -1.23
CA SER A 71 1.05 17.87 -1.72
C SER A 71 2.13 18.28 -0.70
N ASN A 72 2.09 17.74 0.52
CA ASN A 72 3.03 18.04 1.60
C ASN A 72 3.65 16.74 2.16
N PRO A 73 4.78 16.27 1.57
CA PRO A 73 5.42 15.02 1.98
C PRO A 73 5.80 14.96 3.47
N ASP A 74 6.17 16.07 4.09
CA ASP A 74 6.53 16.11 5.52
C ASP A 74 5.30 15.90 6.41
N ALA A 75 4.18 16.54 6.06
CA ALA A 75 2.91 16.33 6.75
C ALA A 75 2.39 14.90 6.55
N LEU A 76 2.48 14.37 5.34
CA LEU A 76 2.12 12.98 5.04
C LEU A 76 2.96 11.99 5.84
N LYS A 77 4.29 12.18 5.87
CA LYS A 77 5.20 11.33 6.65
C LYS A 77 4.82 11.29 8.12
N LYS A 78 4.46 12.44 8.69
CA LYS A 78 3.98 12.56 10.07
C LYS A 78 2.67 11.80 10.29
N VAL A 79 1.70 11.97 9.41
CA VAL A 79 0.39 11.29 9.48
C VAL A 79 0.56 9.76 9.45
N ILE A 80 1.43 9.26 8.56
CA ILE A 80 1.78 7.84 8.46
C ILE A 80 2.50 7.34 9.72
N SER A 81 3.50 8.08 10.23
CA SER A 81 4.25 7.70 11.44
C SER A 81 3.38 7.63 12.69
N GLU A 82 2.28 8.39 12.73
CA GLU A 82 1.35 8.40 13.86
C GLU A 82 0.26 7.31 13.74
N ASP A 83 0.25 6.50 12.66
CA ASP A 83 -0.80 5.53 12.31
C ASP A 83 -2.21 6.14 12.29
N ARG A 84 -2.29 7.39 11.83
CA ARG A 84 -3.55 8.15 11.76
C ARG A 84 -3.96 8.29 10.31
N LEU A 85 -5.20 7.92 9.98
CA LEU A 85 -5.82 8.09 8.65
C LEU A 85 -5.17 7.28 7.50
N ILE A 86 -3.89 6.95 7.59
CA ILE A 86 -3.14 6.07 6.71
C ILE A 86 -2.49 5.01 7.60
N ARG A 87 -2.96 3.78 7.51
CA ARG A 87 -2.51 2.62 8.29
C ARG A 87 -1.98 1.54 7.35
N LYS A 88 -1.42 0.48 7.94
CA LYS A 88 -0.81 -0.65 7.20
C LYS A 88 -1.71 -1.26 6.12
N ASP A 89 -3.02 -1.30 6.32
CA ASP A 89 -4.00 -1.89 5.39
C ASP A 89 -4.73 -0.84 4.52
N SER A 90 -4.30 0.42 4.52
CA SER A 90 -5.12 1.53 4.00
C SER A 90 -4.39 2.52 3.09
N PHE A 91 -3.21 2.20 2.57
CA PHE A 91 -2.37 3.16 1.84
C PHE A 91 -2.65 3.21 0.33
N ILE A 92 -3.22 2.16 -0.26
CA ILE A 92 -3.53 2.12 -1.71
C ILE A 92 -4.72 3.02 -2.05
N SER A 93 -5.78 3.03 -1.22
CA SER A 93 -6.97 3.87 -1.48
C SER A 93 -6.66 5.37 -1.56
N PRO A 94 -5.87 5.96 -0.64
CA PRO A 94 -5.36 7.32 -0.76
C PRO A 94 -4.56 7.57 -2.05
N ALA A 95 -3.74 6.62 -2.49
CA ALA A 95 -3.01 6.73 -3.76
C ALA A 95 -3.97 6.75 -4.97
N VAL A 96 -5.02 5.93 -4.94
CA VAL A 96 -6.09 5.90 -5.96
C VAL A 96 -6.86 7.21 -6.00
N ARG A 97 -7.26 7.74 -4.84
CA ARG A 97 -7.93 9.05 -4.71
C ARG A 97 -7.03 10.22 -5.12
N GLY A 98 -5.72 10.11 -4.91
CA GLY A 98 -4.70 11.03 -5.43
C GLY A 98 -4.39 10.86 -6.94
N HIS A 99 -5.06 9.92 -7.60
CA HIS A 99 -4.87 9.55 -9.00
C HIS A 99 -3.46 9.07 -9.36
N PHE A 100 -2.74 8.46 -8.41
CA PHE A 100 -1.35 8.05 -8.59
C PHE A 100 -1.22 6.99 -9.69
N PHE A 101 -2.19 6.07 -9.73
CA PHE A 101 -2.26 4.98 -10.70
C PHE A 101 -3.64 4.97 -11.36
N ARG A 102 -3.68 4.55 -12.63
CA ARG A 102 -4.91 4.30 -13.40
C ARG A 102 -5.35 2.84 -13.34
N ASP A 103 -4.41 1.94 -13.10
CA ASP A 103 -4.60 0.48 -13.10
C ASP A 103 -3.97 -0.11 -11.84
N ILE A 104 -4.71 -0.91 -11.09
CA ILE A 104 -4.23 -1.63 -9.90
C ILE A 104 -4.40 -3.12 -10.15
N HIS A 105 -3.29 -3.86 -10.13
CA HIS A 105 -3.25 -5.30 -10.31
C HIS A 105 -2.93 -5.93 -8.95
N PHE A 106 -3.85 -6.75 -8.45
CA PHE A 106 -3.70 -7.48 -7.20
C PHE A 106 -3.37 -8.94 -7.48
N TYR A 107 -2.28 -9.43 -6.90
CA TYR A 107 -2.04 -10.85 -6.71
C TYR A 107 -1.93 -11.12 -5.21
N CYS A 108 -3.10 -11.29 -4.56
CA CYS A 108 -3.17 -11.46 -3.11
C CYS A 108 -3.83 -12.77 -2.68
N TYR A 109 -3.50 -13.20 -1.46
CA TYR A 109 -4.00 -14.46 -0.89
C TYR A 109 -5.25 -14.30 -0.05
N GLN A 110 -5.56 -13.07 0.39
CA GLN A 110 -6.78 -12.74 1.10
C GLN A 110 -7.99 -13.09 0.23
N ARG A 111 -8.71 -14.13 0.62
CA ARG A 111 -9.92 -14.63 -0.05
C ARG A 111 -11.02 -14.63 1.00
N ASN A 112 -12.24 -14.22 0.65
CA ASN A 112 -13.45 -14.15 1.51
C ASN A 112 -13.83 -12.79 2.11
N ILE A 113 -13.26 -11.68 1.63
CA ILE A 113 -13.81 -10.34 1.92
C ILE A 113 -14.13 -9.60 0.61
N ALA A 114 -14.75 -8.41 0.72
CA ALA A 114 -15.00 -7.52 -0.41
C ALA A 114 -13.72 -7.31 -1.25
N PRO A 115 -13.87 -7.09 -2.58
CA PRO A 115 -12.73 -6.94 -3.49
C PRO A 115 -11.81 -5.78 -3.07
N GLY A 116 -10.51 -5.91 -3.36
CA GLY A 116 -9.43 -5.16 -2.72
C GLY A 116 -9.65 -3.67 -2.53
N LEU A 117 -10.19 -2.97 -3.53
CA LEU A 117 -10.62 -1.57 -3.40
C LEU A 117 -12.14 -1.43 -3.28
N ASN A 118 -12.56 -0.49 -2.43
CA ASN A 118 -13.97 -0.11 -2.28
C ASN A 118 -14.58 0.29 -3.64
N PRO A 119 -15.72 -0.30 -4.06
CA PRO A 119 -16.40 0.06 -5.30
C PRO A 119 -16.67 1.55 -5.50
N GLU A 120 -16.97 2.30 -4.43
CA GLU A 120 -17.21 3.75 -4.53
C GLU A 120 -15.95 4.49 -5.01
N ILE A 121 -14.78 4.13 -4.49
CA ILE A 121 -13.50 4.70 -4.90
C ILE A 121 -13.25 4.45 -6.39
N LEU A 122 -13.55 3.23 -6.87
CA LEU A 122 -13.37 2.87 -8.27
C LEU A 122 -14.30 3.65 -9.21
N MET A 123 -15.57 3.83 -8.81
CA MET A 123 -16.55 4.59 -9.60
C MET A 123 -16.15 6.07 -9.74
N HIS A 124 -15.63 6.67 -8.68
CA HIS A 124 -15.31 8.11 -8.67
C HIS A 124 -13.97 8.44 -9.31
N ASN A 125 -12.97 7.55 -9.25
CA ASN A 125 -11.59 7.87 -9.63
C ASN A 125 -11.16 7.36 -11.01
N LYS A 126 -12.05 6.72 -11.78
CA LYS A 126 -11.74 6.10 -13.10
C LYS A 126 -10.54 5.14 -13.05
N VAL A 127 -10.35 4.46 -11.92
CA VAL A 127 -9.30 3.46 -11.75
C VAL A 127 -9.86 2.07 -12.02
N ARG A 128 -9.08 1.22 -12.67
CA ARG A 128 -9.43 -0.19 -12.90
C ARG A 128 -8.68 -1.06 -11.91
N GLN A 129 -9.38 -2.00 -11.28
CA GLN A 129 -8.75 -3.06 -10.51
C GLN A 129 -8.79 -4.39 -11.27
N TYR A 130 -7.72 -5.17 -11.14
CA TYR A 130 -7.59 -6.51 -11.70
C TYR A 130 -7.17 -7.46 -10.58
N ILE A 131 -7.93 -8.54 -10.35
CA ILE A 131 -7.58 -9.56 -9.35
C ILE A 131 -7.05 -10.79 -10.09
N HIS A 132 -5.81 -11.17 -9.82
CA HIS A 132 -5.09 -12.26 -10.47
C HIS A 132 -5.07 -13.50 -9.58
N SER A 133 -5.36 -14.66 -10.16
CA SER A 133 -5.30 -15.94 -9.44
C SER A 133 -3.87 -16.48 -9.33
N ASP A 134 -2.98 -16.03 -10.20
CA ASP A 134 -1.60 -16.49 -10.33
C ASP A 134 -0.72 -15.41 -11.00
N ILE A 135 0.59 -15.47 -10.75
CA ILE A 135 1.56 -14.52 -11.33
C ILE A 135 1.53 -14.52 -12.88
N PRO A 136 1.47 -15.68 -13.57
CA PRO A 136 1.35 -15.68 -15.03
C PRO A 136 0.14 -14.89 -15.57
N SER A 137 -1.00 -14.86 -14.86
CA SER A 137 -2.16 -14.06 -15.28
C SER A 137 -1.90 -12.57 -15.18
N ALA A 138 -1.19 -12.13 -14.14
CA ALA A 138 -0.75 -10.75 -13.99
C ALA A 138 0.20 -10.36 -15.13
N PHE A 139 1.22 -11.17 -15.38
CA PHE A 139 2.24 -10.92 -16.40
C PHE A 139 1.71 -10.85 -17.84
N ARG A 140 0.54 -11.45 -18.12
CA ARG A 140 -0.13 -11.31 -19.43
C ARG A 140 -0.81 -9.95 -19.62
N GLN A 141 -1.05 -9.19 -18.55
CA GLN A 141 -1.82 -7.94 -18.59
C GLN A 141 -1.00 -6.70 -18.22
N ILE A 142 0.03 -6.84 -17.38
CA ILE A 142 0.89 -5.71 -17.00
C ILE A 142 1.87 -5.35 -18.11
N ASN A 143 2.19 -4.07 -18.22
CA ASN A 143 3.34 -3.59 -19.00
C ASN A 143 4.47 -3.24 -18.02
N PRO A 144 5.56 -4.04 -17.94
CA PRO A 144 6.62 -3.80 -16.96
C PRO A 144 7.28 -2.42 -17.03
N ALA A 145 7.31 -1.79 -18.22
CA ALA A 145 7.87 -0.45 -18.39
C ALA A 145 6.99 0.67 -17.80
N ASP A 146 5.74 0.35 -17.46
CA ASP A 146 4.74 1.30 -16.93
C ASP A 146 3.98 0.69 -15.73
N THR A 147 4.68 -0.12 -14.93
CA THR A 147 4.13 -0.76 -13.73
C THR A 147 5.10 -0.62 -12.56
N ALA A 148 4.64 -0.07 -11.43
CA ALA A 148 5.34 -0.15 -10.15
C ALA A 148 5.07 -1.52 -9.54
N LEU A 149 6.12 -2.21 -9.09
CA LEU A 149 5.98 -3.41 -8.28
C LEU A 149 5.93 -3.02 -6.80
N ASP A 150 4.93 -3.54 -6.12
CA ASP A 150 4.72 -3.41 -4.69
C ASP A 150 4.64 -4.83 -4.14
N LEU A 151 5.57 -5.20 -3.27
CA LEU A 151 5.78 -6.57 -2.84
C LEU A 151 5.97 -6.58 -1.33
N ASP A 152 4.98 -7.12 -0.62
CA ASP A 152 5.15 -7.46 0.78
C ASP A 152 5.71 -8.88 0.89
N VAL A 153 6.75 -9.03 1.70
CA VAL A 153 7.37 -10.31 1.99
C VAL A 153 7.40 -10.47 3.49
N ASP A 154 6.51 -11.35 3.98
CA ASP A 154 6.62 -11.91 5.32
C ASP A 154 7.89 -12.77 5.42
N ILE A 155 9.03 -12.13 5.68
CA ILE A 155 10.28 -12.86 5.95
C ILE A 155 10.13 -13.50 7.32
N PHE A 156 9.88 -14.81 7.32
CA PHE A 156 9.59 -15.65 8.48
C PHE A 156 10.40 -15.26 9.72
N ASN A 157 9.68 -14.66 10.66
CA ASN A 157 10.06 -14.56 12.05
C ASN A 157 10.15 -15.97 12.67
N ARG A 158 11.20 -16.26 13.46
CA ARG A 158 11.23 -17.45 14.32
C ARG A 158 10.24 -17.41 15.46
N SER A 159 9.72 -16.24 15.79
CA SER A 159 8.70 -16.09 16.80
C SER A 159 7.38 -16.66 16.32
N ILE A 160 6.83 -17.48 17.19
CA ILE A 160 5.53 -18.12 17.08
C ILE A 160 4.38 -17.17 17.48
N PHE A 161 4.67 -15.91 17.80
CA PHE A 161 3.69 -14.93 18.23
C PHE A 161 3.28 -14.00 17.08
N PHE A 162 1.96 -13.89 16.89
CA PHE A 162 1.35 -12.97 15.92
C PHE A 162 1.75 -11.52 16.22
N GLY A 163 2.21 -10.78 15.20
CA GLY A 163 2.61 -9.37 15.33
C GLY A 163 3.99 -9.13 15.95
N GLN A 164 4.85 -10.15 16.02
CA GLN A 164 6.27 -9.97 16.34
C GLN A 164 7.12 -10.25 15.10
N GLY A 165 8.34 -9.73 15.08
CA GLY A 165 9.39 -10.03 14.10
C GLY A 165 10.72 -10.33 14.81
N ASP A 166 11.45 -11.35 14.35
CA ASP A 166 12.82 -11.71 14.75
C ASP A 166 13.53 -12.01 13.44
N VAL A 167 14.22 -10.99 12.93
CA VAL A 167 14.98 -11.05 11.69
C VAL A 167 16.41 -11.43 12.07
N TRP A 168 17.01 -12.32 11.27
CA TRP A 168 18.33 -12.91 11.48
C TRP A 168 19.46 -11.91 11.75
#